data_AF-A0A9P7BM86-F1
#
_entry.id   AF-A0A9P7BM86-F1
#
_cell.length_a   1.000
_cell.length_b   1.000
_cell.length_c   1.000
_cell.angle_alpha   90.00
_cell.angle_beta   90.00
_cell.angle_gamma   90.00
#
_symmetry.space_group_name_H-M   'P 1'
#
loop_
_entity.id
_entity.type
_entity.pdbx_description
1 polymer ?
#
loop_
_entity_poly.entity_id
_entity_poly.type
_entity_poly.pdbx_seq_one_letter_code
_entity_poly.pdbx_strand_id
1 'polypeptide(L)'
;MNLTHRTVNHSVTFRDGDVHTNTIEGTWNGIKMNVTPALRTKKMMPWLLIEFIWRRKHYNDIFGGIVDCLKNVSFDRAQRNPAWLTELAAE
;
A
#
# COMPACT_ATOMS: atom_id res chain seq x y z
N MET A 1 -9.37 1.27 -10.99
CA MET A 1 -8.01 1.69 -11.38
C MET A 1 -7.29 0.50 -11.95
N ASN A 2 -6.84 0.56 -13.20
CA ASN A 2 -6.01 -0.50 -13.78
C ASN A 2 -4.55 -0.18 -13.43
N LEU A 3 -3.99 -0.83 -12.41
CA LEU A 3 -2.60 -0.62 -11.97
C LEU A 3 -1.69 -1.63 -12.66
N THR A 4 -0.80 -1.15 -13.53
CA THR A 4 0.22 -1.99 -14.18
C THR A 4 1.49 -2.02 -13.34
N HIS A 5 1.89 -3.21 -12.89
CA HIS A 5 3.17 -3.39 -12.21
C HIS A 5 4.31 -3.33 -13.23
N ARG A 6 5.25 -2.39 -13.04
CA ARG A 6 6.45 -2.25 -13.86
C ARG A 6 7.69 -2.56 -13.04
N THR A 7 8.70 -3.12 -13.69
CA THR A 7 9.96 -3.53 -13.06
C THR A 7 11.14 -3.05 -13.89
N VAL A 8 12.21 -2.62 -13.23
CA VAL A 8 13.48 -2.26 -13.87
C VAL A 8 14.56 -3.20 -13.36
N ASN A 9 15.34 -3.79 -14.27
CA ASN A 9 16.48 -4.64 -13.92
C ASN A 9 17.74 -3.78 -13.75
N HIS A 10 18.12 -3.53 -12.50
CA HIS A 10 19.26 -2.70 -12.13
C HIS A 10 20.61 -3.23 -12.67
N SER A 11 20.71 -4.53 -12.95
CA SER A 11 21.92 -5.13 -13.54
C SER A 11 22.06 -4.85 -15.04
N VAL A 12 21.00 -4.38 -15.71
CA VAL A 12 20.97 -4.13 -17.15
C VAL A 12 20.86 -2.64 -17.46
N THR A 13 19.93 -1.94 -16.79
CA THR A 13 19.67 -0.52 -17.04
C THR A 13 19.13 0.17 -15.78
N PHE A 14 19.42 1.45 -15.63
CA PHE A 14 18.88 2.31 -14.57
C PHE A 14 17.51 2.90 -14.92
N ARG A 15 17.01 2.64 -16.13
CA ARG A 15 15.74 3.17 -16.65
C ARG A 15 15.11 2.21 -17.65
N ASP A 16 13.81 2.03 -17.56
CA ASP A 16 12.99 1.37 -18.58
C ASP A 16 11.80 2.27 -18.93
N GLY A 17 11.79 2.83 -20.15
CA GLY A 17 10.78 3.78 -20.59
C GLY A 17 10.75 5.07 -19.75
N ASP A 18 9.67 5.30 -19.01
CA ASP A 18 9.47 6.42 -18.07
C ASP A 18 9.79 6.03 -16.61
N VAL A 19 10.16 4.76 -16.35
CA VAL A 19 10.44 4.25 -15.01
C VAL A 19 11.94 4.34 -14.74
N HIS A 20 12.30 5.12 -13.73
CA HIS A 20 13.69 5.32 -13.30
C HIS A 20 13.93 4.66 -11.95
N THR A 21 15.09 4.02 -11.76
CA THR A 21 15.50 3.44 -10.47
C THR A 21 15.52 4.50 -9.36
N ASN A 22 16.02 5.70 -9.66
CA ASN A 22 16.02 6.84 -8.73
C ASN A 22 14.63 7.18 -8.18
N THR A 23 13.58 7.04 -9.00
CA THR A 23 12.19 7.29 -8.58
C THR A 23 11.72 6.20 -7.61
N ILE A 24 12.04 4.94 -7.89
CA ILE A 24 11.71 3.80 -7.04
C ILE A 24 12.45 3.91 -5.69
N GLU A 25 13.75 4.17 -5.74
CA GLU A 25 14.61 4.31 -4.56
C GLU A 25 14.24 5.53 -3.71
N GLY A 26 13.98 6.67 -4.36
CA GLY A 26 13.49 7.87 -3.69
C GLY A 26 12.15 7.65 -3.00
N THR A 27 11.24 6.91 -3.63
CA THR A 27 9.95 6.54 -3.03
C THR A 27 10.15 5.67 -1.78
N TRP A 28 11.01 4.65 -1.87
CA TRP A 28 11.35 3.80 -0.73
C TRP A 28 12.05 4.56 0.39
N ASN A 29 12.90 5.53 0.06
CA ASN A 29 13.51 6.41 1.05
C ASN A 29 12.45 7.23 1.79
N GLY A 30 11.52 7.85 1.05
CA GLY A 30 10.40 8.59 1.63
C GLY A 30 9.54 7.73 2.57
N ILE A 31 9.25 6.48 2.19
CA ILE A 31 8.53 5.53 3.07
C ILE A 31 9.34 5.28 4.36
N LYS A 32 10.62 4.93 4.23
CA LYS A 32 11.47 4.61 5.39
C LYS A 32 11.65 5.78 6.34
N MET A 33 11.74 7.02 5.85
CA MET A 33 11.86 8.22 6.68
C MET A 33 10.63 8.45 7.56
N ASN A 34 9.44 8.04 7.11
CA ASN A 34 8.19 8.21 7.85
C ASN A 34 7.84 7.02 8.76
N VAL A 35 8.66 5.96 8.75
CA VAL A 35 8.42 4.73 9.51
C VAL A 35 9.54 4.51 10.51
N THR A 36 9.17 4.44 11.79
CA THR A 36 10.13 4.11 12.85
C THR A 36 10.71 2.70 12.61
N PRO A 37 12.03 2.48 12.84
CA PRO A 37 12.66 1.20 12.57
C PRO A 37 11.97 -0.01 13.20
N ALA A 38 11.43 0.14 14.42
CA ALA A 38 10.71 -0.91 15.13
C ALA A 38 9.44 -1.39 14.42
N LEU A 39 8.81 -0.54 13.60
CA LEU A 39 7.60 -0.87 12.85
C LEU A 39 7.90 -1.43 11.45
N ARG A 40 9.17 -1.54 11.03
CA ARG A 40 9.56 -2.11 9.72
C ARG A 40 9.54 -3.64 9.72
N THR A 41 8.45 -4.22 10.23
CA THR A 41 8.26 -5.68 10.31
C THR A 41 7.33 -6.16 9.20
N LYS A 42 7.45 -7.44 8.81
CA LYS A 42 6.58 -8.05 7.80
C LYS A 42 5.08 -7.91 8.14
N LYS A 43 4.74 -7.91 9.42
CA LYS A 43 3.36 -7.72 9.92
C LYS A 43 2.86 -6.29 9.76
N MET A 44 3.71 -5.30 10.03
CA MET A 44 3.30 -3.89 10.08
C MET A 44 3.44 -3.16 8.75
N MET A 45 4.42 -3.54 7.92
CA MET A 45 4.69 -2.88 6.64
C MET A 45 3.48 -2.77 5.70
N PRO A 46 2.60 -3.80 5.56
CA PRO A 46 1.40 -3.66 4.72
C PRO A 46 0.51 -2.49 5.15
N TRP A 47 0.29 -2.31 6.46
CA TRP A 47 -0.55 -1.23 7.00
C TRP A 47 0.09 0.15 6.79
N LEU A 48 1.40 0.24 7.02
CA LEU A 48 2.16 1.47 6.82
C LEU A 48 2.22 1.88 5.34
N LEU A 49 2.30 0.92 4.42
CA LEU A 49 2.24 1.19 2.99
C LEU A 49 0.86 1.71 2.57
N ILE A 50 -0.21 1.14 3.12
CA ILE A 50 -1.58 1.64 2.90
C ILE A 50 -1.69 3.09 3.41
N GLU A 51 -1.21 3.37 4.61
CA GLU A 51 -1.20 4.73 5.17
C GLU A 51 -0.37 5.69 4.31
N PHE A 52 0.81 5.28 3.84
CA PHE A 52 1.66 6.09 2.98
C PHE A 52 0.96 6.44 1.67
N ILE A 53 0.34 5.44 1.01
CA ILE A 53 -0.46 5.64 -0.20
C ILE A 53 -1.64 6.58 0.09
N TRP A 54 -2.31 6.39 1.22
CA TRP A 54 -3.44 7.21 1.65
C TRP A 54 -3.06 8.68 1.80
N ARG A 55 -2.01 8.97 2.57
CA ARG A 55 -1.52 10.34 2.79
C ARG A 55 -1.11 11.01 1.48
N ARG A 56 -0.52 10.26 0.54
CA ARG A 56 -0.13 10.80 -0.77
C ARG A 56 -1.34 11.09 -1.66
N LYS A 57 -2.34 10.21 -1.67
CA LYS A 57 -3.58 10.40 -2.45
C LYS A 57 -4.42 11.56 -1.92
N HIS A 58 -4.46 11.72 -0.60
CA HIS A 58 -5.30 12.70 0.11
C HIS A 58 -4.48 13.85 0.71
N TYR A 59 -3.34 14.21 0.10
CA TYR A 59 -2.38 15.15 0.69
C TYR A 59 -2.95 16.55 0.99
N ASN A 60 -3.98 16.97 0.25
CA ASN A 60 -4.67 18.25 0.47
C ASN A 60 -5.76 18.20 1.55
N ASP A 61 -6.37 17.03 1.77
CA ASP A 61 -7.46 16.86 2.73
C ASP A 61 -7.55 15.40 3.19
N ILE A 62 -6.74 15.08 4.22
CA ILE A 62 -6.64 13.73 4.76
C ILE A 62 -7.96 13.32 5.41
N PHE A 63 -8.59 14.24 6.16
CA PHE A 63 -9.78 13.93 6.94
C PHE A 63 -11.02 13.82 6.06
N GLY A 64 -11.23 14.74 5.11
CA GLY A 64 -12.32 14.65 4.15
C GLY A 64 -12.21 13.40 3.28
N GLY A 65 -10.99 12.97 2.94
CA GLY A 65 -10.76 11.67 2.32
C GLY A 65 -11.29 10.51 3.15
N ILE A 66 -11.10 10.54 4.48
CA ILE A 66 -11.56 9.45 5.37
C ILE A 66 -13.08 9.45 5.40
N VAL A 67 -13.70 10.62 5.58
CA VAL A 67 -15.16 10.76 5.61
C VAL A 67 -15.80 10.26 4.31
N ASP A 68 -15.23 10.62 3.16
CA ASP A 68 -15.72 10.15 1.85
C ASP A 68 -15.55 8.63 1.67
N CYS A 69 -14.41 8.08 2.08
CA CYS A 69 -14.19 6.63 2.04
C CYS A 69 -15.20 5.87 2.91
N LEU A 70 -15.44 6.33 4.14
CA LEU A 70 -16.42 5.72 5.05
C LEU A 70 -17.85 5.85 4.53
N LYS A 71 -18.18 6.98 3.89
CA LYS A 71 -19.49 7.20 3.27
C LYS A 71 -19.76 6.22 2.12
N ASN A 72 -18.74 5.93 1.31
CA ASN A 72 -18.85 5.10 0.11
C ASN A 72 -18.55 3.62 0.36
N VAL A 73 -18.04 3.27 1.54
CA VAL A 73 -17.84 1.89 1.96
C VAL A 73 -19.19 1.23 2.22
N SER A 74 -19.56 0.27 1.38
CA SER A 74 -20.64 -0.67 1.67
C SER A 74 -20.04 -2.01 2.13
N PHE A 75 -20.31 -2.41 3.36
CA PHE A 75 -20.02 -3.77 3.79
C PHE A 75 -21.18 -4.66 3.35
N ASP A 76 -20.94 -5.51 2.35
CA ASP A 76 -21.88 -6.61 2.10
C ASP A 76 -21.75 -7.61 3.25
N ARG A 77 -22.83 -7.85 3.99
CA ARG A 77 -22.88 -8.88 5.05
C ARG A 77 -22.52 -10.27 4.52
N ALA A 78 -22.57 -10.49 3.20
CA ALA A 78 -22.42 -11.81 2.59
C ALA A 78 -20.98 -12.20 2.20
N GLN A 79 -20.00 -11.29 2.22
CA GLN A 79 -18.61 -11.69 1.93
C GLN A 79 -17.96 -12.29 3.17
N ARG A 80 -18.25 -13.57 3.44
CA ARG A 80 -17.38 -14.42 4.26
C ARG A 80 -15.99 -14.39 3.63
N ASN A 81 -15.07 -13.67 4.24
CA ASN A 81 -13.68 -13.70 3.83
C ASN A 81 -13.18 -15.16 4.05
N PRO A 82 -12.72 -15.86 3.00
CA PRO A 82 -12.36 -17.28 3.09
C PRO A 82 -11.20 -17.55 4.05
N ALA A 83 -10.40 -16.52 4.41
CA ALA A 83 -9.39 -16.64 5.45
C ALA A 83 -9.99 -17.07 6.81
N TRP A 84 -11.22 -16.63 7.12
CA TRP A 84 -11.94 -16.95 8.35
C TRP A 84 -12.52 -18.38 8.33
N LEU A 85 -12.66 -19.00 7.16
CA LEU A 85 -13.11 -20.40 7.04
C LEU A 85 -11.99 -21.38 7.32
N THR A 86 -10.73 -21.01 7.06
CA THR A 86 -9.56 -21.82 7.37
C THR A 86 -9.29 -21.97 8.87
N GLU A 87 -9.64 -20.96 9.67
CA GLU A 87 -9.44 -20.99 11.14
C GLU A 87 -10.49 -21.86 11.86
N LEU A 88 -11.72 -21.96 11.33
CA LEU A 88 -12.80 -22.77 11.88
C LEU A 88 -12.74 -24.26 11.51
N ALA A 89 -11.94 -24.64 10.51
CA ALA A 89 -11.77 -26.04 10.08
C ALA A 89 -10.60 -26.75 10.78
N ALA A 90 -9.92 -26.07 11.70
CA ALA A 90 -8.76 -26.56 12.44
C ALA A 90 -9.06 -26.94 13.90
N GLU A 91 -10.34 -26.94 14.30
CA GLU A 91 -10.87 -27.50 15.56
C GLU A 91 -11.66 -28.79 15.26
#